data_AF-Q0RQY9-F1
#
_entry.id   AF-Q0RQY9-F1
#
_cell.length_a   1.000
_cell.length_b   1.000
_cell.length_c   1.000
_cell.angle_alpha   90.00
_cell.angle_beta   90.00
_cell.angle_gamma   90.00
#
_symmetry.space_group_name_H-M   'P 1'
#
loop_
_entity.id
_entity.type
_entity.pdbx_description
1 polymer ?
#
loop_
_entity_poly.entity_id
_entity_poly.type
_entity_poly.pdbx_seq_one_letter_code
_entity_poly.pdbx_strand_id
1 'polypeptide(L)'
;MPETGEWRKVTHHWRTEPKVRTGQLDACLVCAGHQVDETTSLKTWFPTLARELVSSVDAATLSPGSHDGGTARYEWRCLTNEKHPNWRSTILNRVNDTGCPRCRRRGVSDRQARIAAEIDSLGALIPPDDRLGGLPGGVPDLCSYQLDIPSDVRERYQWRYSKIEIDMLIDAGGRRIAVEYDGAAYHASRFRDDDEIERRKDGILRALGLPVIRVREQGLTTPVRKGLWVIEINRDEPWSVAVKIFDTVRKITGWMPTGLRSYRLGQANQGEVNAGNFLAAYREPRERGPRPPRSVSVPRPRRPRSTIPAGTKIGHLTVRSDAIFDKNSPPRSTQRWNYKVDCACGATNVSKTHADLTRNDGRRAKFCSRQCPLITASV
;
A
#
# COMPACT_ATOMS: atom_id res chain seq x y z
N MET A 1 -8.88 -29.74 7.64
CA MET A 1 -9.02 -28.26 7.66
C MET A 1 -10.50 -27.98 7.77
N PRO A 2 -10.98 -27.12 8.70
CA PRO A 2 -12.38 -26.72 8.68
C PRO A 2 -12.70 -26.06 7.33
N GLU A 3 -13.83 -26.42 6.74
CA GLU A 3 -14.31 -25.81 5.50
C GLU A 3 -14.56 -24.31 5.72
N THR A 4 -14.24 -23.50 4.72
CA THR A 4 -14.33 -22.04 4.79
C THR A 4 -15.78 -21.60 5.03
N GLY A 5 -16.02 -20.83 6.10
CA GLY A 5 -17.33 -20.22 6.37
C GLY A 5 -18.16 -20.88 7.48
N GLU A 6 -17.72 -22.00 8.04
CA GLU A 6 -18.37 -22.61 9.20
C GLU A 6 -17.81 -22.08 10.53
N TRP A 7 -18.70 -21.65 11.43
CA TRP A 7 -18.34 -21.28 12.80
C TRP A 7 -18.44 -22.49 13.71
N ARG A 8 -17.34 -22.82 14.40
CA ARG A 8 -17.33 -23.89 15.40
C ARG A 8 -17.17 -23.30 16.78
N LYS A 9 -18.01 -23.75 17.72
CA LYS A 9 -17.86 -23.39 19.13
C LYS A 9 -16.65 -24.12 19.67
N VAL A 10 -15.65 -23.36 20.10
CA VAL A 10 -14.44 -23.87 20.75
C VAL A 10 -14.44 -23.45 22.22
N THR A 11 -13.97 -24.35 23.08
CA THR A 11 -13.73 -24.06 24.50
C THR A 11 -12.24 -23.79 24.67
N HIS A 12 -11.90 -22.57 25.07
CA HIS A 12 -10.51 -22.21 25.39
C HIS A 12 -10.33 -22.16 26.91
N HIS A 13 -9.15 -22.55 27.38
CA HIS A 13 -8.74 -22.42 28.77
C HIS A 13 -7.53 -21.49 28.83
N TRP A 14 -7.62 -20.40 29.60
CA TRP A 14 -6.55 -19.41 29.69
C TRP A 14 -6.48 -18.77 31.08
N ARG A 15 -5.30 -18.27 31.46
CA ARG A 15 -5.08 -17.52 32.71
C ARG A 15 -4.87 -16.05 32.41
N THR A 16 -5.44 -15.16 33.23
CA THR A 16 -5.26 -13.71 33.08
C THR A 16 -5.49 -12.97 34.40
N GLU A 17 -4.97 -11.75 34.50
CA GLU A 17 -5.22 -10.88 35.65
C GLU A 17 -6.67 -10.33 35.62
N PRO A 18 -7.32 -10.18 36.78
CA PRO A 18 -8.66 -9.59 36.87
C PRO A 18 -8.77 -8.20 36.22
N LYS A 19 -7.70 -7.40 36.26
CA LYS A 19 -7.61 -6.07 35.62
C LYS A 19 -7.70 -6.15 34.09
N VAL A 20 -7.08 -7.17 33.48
CA VAL A 20 -7.18 -7.39 32.03
C VAL A 20 -8.59 -7.86 31.67
N ARG A 21 -9.17 -8.76 32.48
CA ARG A 21 -10.53 -9.27 32.27
C ARG A 21 -11.59 -8.17 32.31
N THR A 22 -11.51 -7.25 33.26
CA THR A 22 -12.46 -6.12 33.39
C THR A 22 -12.40 -5.13 32.22
N GLY A 23 -11.24 -4.95 31.59
CA GLY A 23 -11.07 -4.07 30.43
C GLY A 23 -11.54 -4.67 29.09
N GLN A 24 -11.61 -5.99 28.99
CA GLN A 24 -11.86 -6.72 27.73
C GLN A 24 -13.31 -7.19 27.52
N LEU A 25 -14.18 -7.00 28.51
CA LEU A 25 -15.52 -7.61 28.56
C LEU A 25 -15.45 -9.15 28.50
N ASP A 26 -16.56 -9.83 28.20
CA ASP A 26 -16.68 -11.30 28.16
C ASP A 26 -15.91 -11.99 27.03
N ALA A 27 -15.15 -11.26 26.22
CA ALA A 27 -14.41 -11.81 25.09
C ALA A 27 -13.37 -12.86 25.52
N CYS A 28 -13.28 -13.97 24.78
CA CYS A 28 -12.22 -14.96 24.95
C CYS A 28 -10.87 -14.36 24.51
N LEU A 29 -9.85 -14.42 25.36
CA LEU A 29 -8.52 -13.86 25.06
C LEU A 29 -7.83 -14.59 23.90
N VAL A 30 -8.11 -15.89 23.73
CA VAL A 30 -7.58 -16.68 22.60
C VAL A 30 -8.27 -16.29 21.30
N CYS A 31 -9.61 -16.30 21.25
CA CYS A 31 -10.36 -15.86 20.07
C CYS A 31 -10.07 -14.41 19.65
N ALA A 32 -9.82 -13.53 20.63
CA ALA A 32 -9.46 -12.15 20.39
C ALA A 32 -7.98 -11.96 19.98
N GLY A 33 -7.17 -13.03 20.03
CA GLY A 33 -5.76 -13.02 19.64
C GLY A 33 -4.82 -12.39 20.66
N HIS A 34 -5.26 -12.26 21.93
CA HIS A 34 -4.45 -11.80 23.07
C HIS A 34 -3.63 -12.92 23.71
N GLN A 35 -4.01 -14.18 23.49
CA GLN A 35 -3.23 -15.36 23.83
C GLN A 35 -3.23 -16.29 22.63
N VAL A 36 -2.10 -16.97 22.41
CA VAL A 36 -1.93 -17.91 21.30
C VAL A 36 -2.00 -19.32 21.84
N ASP A 37 -2.78 -20.15 21.18
CA ASP A 37 -2.81 -21.59 21.39
C ASP A 37 -2.78 -22.33 20.05
N GLU A 38 -2.88 -23.66 20.13
CA GLU A 38 -2.93 -24.55 18.96
C GLU A 38 -4.06 -24.22 17.97
N THR A 39 -5.11 -23.51 18.39
CA THR A 39 -6.24 -23.15 17.54
C THR A 39 -6.08 -21.80 16.85
N THR A 40 -5.14 -20.96 17.30
CA THR A 40 -5.00 -19.55 16.87
C THR A 40 -3.61 -19.15 16.39
N SER A 41 -2.66 -20.09 16.39
CA SER A 41 -1.28 -19.82 15.97
C SER A 41 -1.09 -19.50 14.49
N LEU A 42 0.04 -18.86 14.15
CA LEU A 42 0.50 -18.64 12.78
C LEU A 42 0.62 -19.95 12.00
N LYS A 43 1.11 -21.01 12.64
CA LYS A 43 1.19 -22.35 12.03
C LYS A 43 -0.19 -22.91 11.69
N THR A 44 -1.17 -22.70 12.56
CA THR A 44 -2.54 -23.21 12.38
C THR A 44 -3.30 -22.42 11.32
N TRP A 45 -3.22 -21.08 11.36
CA TRP A 45 -4.01 -20.20 10.47
C TRP A 45 -3.34 -19.93 9.13
N PHE A 46 -2.01 -19.94 9.08
CA PHE A 46 -1.23 -19.62 7.87
C PHE A 46 -0.07 -20.62 7.68
N PRO A 47 -0.35 -21.92 7.46
CA PRO A 47 0.67 -22.97 7.40
C PRO A 47 1.69 -22.75 6.26
N THR A 48 1.26 -22.18 5.14
CA THR A 48 2.16 -21.84 4.03
C THR A 48 3.14 -20.72 4.41
N LEU A 49 2.64 -19.67 5.07
CA LEU A 49 3.45 -18.55 5.54
C LEU A 49 4.38 -18.95 6.69
N ALA A 50 3.95 -19.86 7.56
CA ALA A 50 4.79 -20.38 8.64
C ALA A 50 6.08 -21.05 8.12
N ARG A 51 6.06 -21.65 6.92
CA ARG A 51 7.26 -22.25 6.28
C ARG A 51 8.29 -21.21 5.83
N GLU A 52 7.88 -19.97 5.64
CA GLU A 52 8.79 -18.87 5.32
C GLU A 52 9.53 -18.35 6.55
N LEU A 53 9.07 -18.66 7.77
CA LEU A 53 9.71 -18.17 9.00
C LEU A 53 11.06 -18.88 9.23
N VAL A 54 12.13 -18.10 9.40
CA VAL A 54 13.50 -18.59 9.68
C VAL A 54 13.90 -18.34 11.14
N SER A 55 13.03 -17.67 11.91
CA SER A 55 13.29 -17.31 13.30
C SER A 55 13.44 -18.55 14.20
N SER A 56 14.21 -18.41 15.28
CA SER A 56 14.33 -19.41 16.37
C SER A 56 13.04 -19.60 17.20
N VAL A 57 11.95 -18.93 16.84
CA VAL A 57 10.68 -18.94 17.56
C VAL A 57 9.72 -19.82 16.78
N ASP A 58 9.05 -20.74 17.47
CA ASP A 58 8.10 -21.65 16.84
C ASP A 58 6.88 -20.88 16.30
N ALA A 59 6.55 -21.09 15.03
CA ALA A 59 5.34 -20.52 14.43
C ALA A 59 4.04 -20.94 15.16
N ALA A 60 4.06 -22.04 15.92
CA ALA A 60 2.96 -22.46 16.77
C ALA A 60 2.71 -21.55 18.00
N THR A 61 3.68 -20.70 18.38
CA THR A 61 3.55 -19.77 19.52
C THR A 61 3.28 -18.34 19.08
N LEU A 62 3.18 -18.08 17.78
CA LEU A 62 3.08 -16.73 17.21
C LEU A 62 1.63 -16.38 16.85
N SER A 63 1.17 -15.19 17.24
CA SER A 63 -0.16 -14.69 16.89
C SER A 63 -0.16 -14.12 15.47
N PRO A 64 -1.07 -14.53 14.58
CA PRO A 64 -1.34 -13.81 13.34
C PRO A 64 -2.03 -12.45 13.58
N GLY A 65 -2.54 -12.23 14.81
CA GLY A 65 -3.26 -11.03 15.21
C GLY A 65 -2.34 -9.84 15.53
N SER A 66 -2.92 -8.64 15.54
CA SER A 66 -2.22 -7.37 15.79
C SER A 66 -1.82 -7.11 17.25
N HIS A 67 -2.12 -8.03 18.17
CA HIS A 67 -2.09 -7.75 19.60
C HIS A 67 -0.70 -7.87 20.25
N ASP A 68 0.27 -8.51 19.58
CA ASP A 68 1.67 -8.58 20.02
C ASP A 68 2.47 -7.32 19.62
N GLY A 69 1.80 -6.15 19.69
CA GLY A 69 2.39 -4.85 19.39
C GLY A 69 2.69 -4.58 17.92
N GLY A 70 2.51 -5.54 17.00
CA GLY A 70 2.72 -5.36 15.55
C GLY A 70 4.14 -4.91 15.14
N THR A 71 5.07 -4.80 16.09
CA THR A 71 6.41 -4.22 15.93
C THR A 71 7.50 -5.29 15.89
N ALA A 72 7.26 -6.47 16.47
CA ALA A 72 8.20 -7.58 16.42
C ALA A 72 8.46 -7.98 14.96
N ARG A 73 9.74 -7.94 14.58
CA ARG A 73 10.21 -8.29 13.24
C ARG A 73 10.94 -9.62 13.29
N TYR A 74 10.39 -10.58 12.58
CA TYR A 74 10.96 -11.89 12.40
C TYR A 74 11.71 -11.95 11.08
N GLU A 75 12.63 -12.90 10.99
CA GLU A 75 13.34 -13.20 9.77
C GLU A 75 12.57 -14.20 8.92
N TRP A 76 12.45 -13.92 7.63
CA TRP A 76 11.68 -14.68 6.66
C TRP A 76 12.56 -15.06 5.46
N ARG A 77 12.37 -16.26 4.92
CA ARG A 77 13.00 -16.76 3.69
C ARG A 77 12.02 -16.83 2.56
N CYS A 78 12.55 -16.74 1.35
CA CYS A 78 11.74 -16.86 0.14
C CYS A 78 11.61 -18.34 -0.20
N LEU A 79 10.39 -18.85 -0.24
CA LEU A 79 10.13 -20.21 -0.72
C LEU A 79 10.08 -20.31 -2.25
N THR A 80 10.02 -19.16 -2.94
CA THR A 80 10.03 -19.11 -4.41
C THR A 80 11.45 -19.17 -4.97
N ASN A 81 12.41 -18.53 -4.32
CA ASN A 81 13.80 -18.48 -4.76
C ASN A 81 14.74 -18.42 -3.56
N GLU A 82 15.44 -19.52 -3.30
CA GLU A 82 16.36 -19.67 -2.17
C GLU A 82 17.58 -18.73 -2.22
N LYS A 83 17.87 -18.14 -3.40
CA LYS A 83 18.93 -17.14 -3.55
C LYS A 83 18.54 -15.78 -2.98
N HIS A 84 17.27 -15.56 -2.63
CA HIS A 84 16.85 -14.33 -1.98
C HIS A 84 17.39 -14.32 -0.56
N PRO A 85 18.08 -13.24 -0.13
CA PRO A 85 18.47 -13.11 1.25
C PRO A 85 17.22 -13.07 2.12
N ASN A 86 17.34 -13.64 3.31
CA ASN A 86 16.30 -13.51 4.31
C ASN A 86 16.00 -12.02 4.57
N TRP A 87 14.74 -11.71 4.84
CA TRP A 87 14.32 -10.34 5.12
C TRP A 87 13.58 -10.25 6.45
N ARG A 88 13.62 -9.07 7.05
CA ARG A 88 12.94 -8.78 8.32
C ARG A 88 11.58 -8.15 8.07
N SER A 89 10.51 -8.76 8.58
CA SER A 89 9.15 -8.22 8.50
C SER A 89 8.31 -8.63 9.71
N THR A 90 7.21 -7.92 9.93
CA THR A 90 6.26 -8.22 11.01
C THR A 90 5.27 -9.29 10.54
N ILE A 91 4.74 -10.10 11.46
CA ILE A 91 3.71 -11.11 11.13
C ILE A 91 2.50 -10.43 10.47
N LEU A 92 2.07 -9.29 11.01
CA LEU A 92 0.95 -8.52 10.45
C LEU A 92 1.17 -8.14 8.98
N ASN A 93 2.38 -7.71 8.61
CA ASN A 93 2.70 -7.42 7.21
C ASN A 93 2.69 -8.66 6.34
N ARG A 94 3.18 -9.79 6.86
CA ARG A 94 3.17 -11.06 6.12
C ARG A 94 1.76 -11.61 5.92
N VAL A 95 0.91 -11.58 6.96
CA VAL A 95 -0.51 -11.97 6.93
C VAL A 95 -1.31 -11.09 5.97
N ASN A 96 -0.98 -9.79 5.87
CA ASN A 96 -1.55 -8.87 4.86
C ASN A 96 -0.90 -9.00 3.47
N ASP A 97 -0.22 -10.11 3.20
CA ASP A 97 0.31 -10.51 1.89
C ASP A 97 1.31 -9.53 1.26
N THR A 98 2.27 -9.07 2.06
CA THR A 98 3.38 -8.24 1.53
C THR A 98 4.43 -9.02 0.73
N GLY A 99 4.33 -10.36 0.64
CA GLY A 99 5.26 -11.25 -0.07
C GLY A 99 6.76 -11.10 0.31
N CYS A 100 7.62 -11.84 -0.37
CA CYS A 100 9.05 -11.52 -0.38
C CYS A 100 9.24 -10.16 -1.08
N PRO A 101 10.00 -9.21 -0.51
CA PRO A 101 10.24 -7.90 -1.13
C PRO A 101 10.98 -8.00 -2.47
N ARG A 102 11.72 -9.08 -2.74
CA ARG A 102 12.35 -9.33 -4.04
C ARG A 102 11.36 -9.90 -5.07
N CYS A 103 10.43 -10.75 -4.65
CA CYS A 103 9.36 -11.24 -5.53
C CYS A 103 8.29 -10.18 -5.81
N ARG A 104 8.02 -9.28 -4.85
CA ARG A 104 6.93 -8.30 -4.95
C ARG A 104 7.35 -7.12 -5.83
N ARG A 105 7.11 -7.24 -7.13
CA ARG A 105 7.24 -6.17 -8.13
C ARG A 105 5.90 -5.45 -8.28
N ARG A 106 5.88 -4.13 -8.04
CA ARG A 106 4.70 -3.29 -8.29
C ARG A 106 4.85 -2.64 -9.66
N GLY A 107 3.74 -2.32 -10.32
CA GLY A 107 3.75 -1.26 -11.35
C GLY A 107 3.68 -1.71 -12.80
N VAL A 108 3.55 -3.01 -13.11
CA VAL A 108 3.41 -3.45 -14.51
C VAL A 108 2.00 -3.11 -14.99
N SER A 109 1.91 -2.23 -16.00
CA SER A 109 0.64 -1.95 -16.68
C SER A 109 0.27 -3.06 -17.66
N ASP A 110 -1.01 -3.21 -17.97
CA ASP A 110 -1.52 -4.15 -19.00
C ASP A 110 -0.77 -4.01 -20.32
N ARG A 111 -0.53 -2.75 -20.70
CA ARG A 111 0.08 -2.41 -21.98
C ARG A 111 1.57 -2.74 -21.97
N GLN A 112 2.28 -2.45 -20.88
CA GLN A 112 3.66 -2.88 -20.69
C GLN A 112 3.78 -4.41 -20.78
N ALA A 113 2.93 -5.16 -20.06
CA ALA A 113 2.96 -6.62 -20.08
C ALA A 113 2.71 -7.18 -21.50
N ARG A 114 1.76 -6.60 -22.23
CA ARG A 114 1.47 -7.01 -23.62
C ARG A 114 2.64 -6.73 -24.56
N ILE A 115 3.29 -5.57 -24.47
CA ILE A 115 4.49 -5.27 -25.26
C ILE A 115 5.65 -6.22 -24.89
N ALA A 116 5.85 -6.47 -23.60
CA ALA A 116 6.86 -7.40 -23.11
C ALA A 116 6.65 -8.82 -23.65
N ALA A 117 5.39 -9.30 -23.71
CA ALA A 117 5.07 -10.60 -24.28
C ALA A 117 5.40 -10.70 -25.77
N GLU A 118 5.23 -9.61 -26.54
CA GLU A 118 5.64 -9.60 -27.95
C GLU A 118 7.16 -9.65 -28.11
N ILE A 119 7.91 -8.96 -27.24
CA ILE A 119 9.38 -9.04 -27.22
C ILE A 119 9.84 -10.46 -26.84
N ASP A 120 9.18 -11.08 -25.86
CA ASP A 120 9.41 -12.46 -25.42
C ASP A 120 9.10 -13.47 -26.55
N SER A 121 8.03 -13.25 -27.32
CA SER A 121 7.68 -14.11 -28.46
C SER A 121 8.76 -14.17 -29.54
N LEU A 122 9.61 -13.14 -29.63
CA LEU A 122 10.76 -13.05 -30.52
C LEU A 122 12.07 -13.54 -29.87
N GLY A 123 11.99 -14.10 -28.65
CA GLY A 123 13.09 -14.71 -27.92
C GLY A 123 14.14 -13.71 -27.41
N ALA A 124 13.78 -12.43 -27.28
CA ALA A 124 14.73 -11.37 -26.97
C ALA A 124 14.54 -10.75 -25.58
N LEU A 125 13.45 -11.03 -24.88
CA LEU A 125 13.20 -10.51 -23.54
C LEU A 125 14.12 -11.22 -22.54
N ILE A 126 14.86 -10.45 -21.74
CA ILE A 126 15.55 -10.96 -20.57
C ILE A 126 14.54 -10.99 -19.42
N PRO A 127 14.13 -12.18 -18.96
CA PRO A 127 13.23 -12.27 -17.82
C PRO A 127 13.97 -11.77 -16.57
N PRO A 128 13.24 -11.29 -15.56
CA PRO A 128 13.89 -10.88 -14.34
C PRO A 128 14.61 -12.03 -13.60
N ASP A 129 15.74 -11.72 -12.97
CA ASP A 129 16.55 -12.70 -12.21
C ASP A 129 15.71 -13.47 -11.17
N ASP A 130 14.75 -12.75 -10.59
CA ASP A 130 13.84 -13.26 -9.58
C ASP A 130 12.45 -13.43 -10.19
N ARG A 131 12.14 -14.67 -10.61
CA ARG A 131 10.83 -15.03 -11.17
C ARG A 131 9.71 -14.68 -10.18
N LEU A 132 8.63 -14.10 -10.68
CA LEU A 132 7.44 -13.78 -9.92
C LEU A 132 6.88 -15.04 -9.23
N GLY A 133 6.82 -15.01 -7.90
CA GLY A 133 6.27 -16.12 -7.13
C GLY A 133 4.76 -16.23 -7.29
N GLY A 134 4.31 -17.43 -7.67
CA GLY A 134 2.91 -17.73 -8.02
C GLY A 134 2.66 -17.89 -9.52
N LEU A 135 3.64 -17.59 -10.37
CA LEU A 135 3.49 -17.70 -11.81
C LEU A 135 3.45 -19.18 -12.26
N PRO A 136 2.40 -19.63 -12.98
CA PRO A 136 2.29 -21.02 -13.45
C PRO A 136 3.48 -21.46 -14.31
N GLY A 137 3.76 -22.76 -14.36
CA GLY A 137 4.79 -23.31 -15.25
C GLY A 137 4.50 -22.96 -16.72
N GLY A 138 5.53 -22.57 -17.47
CA GLY A 138 5.40 -22.19 -18.89
C GLY A 138 4.91 -20.76 -19.15
N VAL A 139 4.42 -20.04 -18.14
CA VAL A 139 4.07 -18.62 -18.29
C VAL A 139 5.34 -17.76 -18.13
N PRO A 140 5.68 -16.88 -19.09
CA PRO A 140 6.84 -16.02 -19.01
C PRO A 140 6.66 -14.95 -17.94
N ASP A 141 7.75 -14.57 -17.28
CA ASP A 141 7.75 -13.47 -16.32
C ASP A 141 7.95 -12.14 -17.04
N LEU A 142 6.86 -11.39 -17.16
CA LEU A 142 6.80 -10.11 -17.86
C LEU A 142 6.90 -8.92 -16.91
N CYS A 143 7.38 -9.14 -15.68
CA CYS A 143 7.61 -8.03 -14.76
C CYS A 143 8.79 -7.14 -15.17
N SER A 144 8.76 -5.88 -14.72
CA SER A 144 9.90 -4.96 -14.83
C SER A 144 11.16 -5.58 -14.23
N TYR A 145 12.30 -5.45 -14.90
CA TYR A 145 13.61 -5.89 -14.46
C TYR A 145 14.14 -4.99 -13.33
N GLN A 146 14.84 -5.56 -12.35
CA GLN A 146 15.40 -4.82 -11.20
C GLN A 146 16.91 -4.96 -11.23
N LEU A 147 17.60 -3.86 -11.56
CA LEU A 147 19.04 -3.85 -11.71
C LEU A 147 19.71 -3.22 -10.49
N ASP A 148 20.72 -3.88 -9.94
CA ASP A 148 21.52 -3.34 -8.85
C ASP A 148 22.37 -2.15 -9.32
N ILE A 149 22.43 -1.11 -8.48
CA ILE A 149 23.19 0.12 -8.75
C ILE A 149 24.45 0.12 -7.88
N PRO A 150 25.66 0.19 -8.47
CA PRO A 150 26.90 0.40 -7.73
C PRO A 150 26.83 1.62 -6.81
N SER A 151 27.47 1.56 -5.64
CA SER A 151 27.38 2.61 -4.63
C SER A 151 27.88 3.97 -5.13
N ASP A 152 28.93 3.98 -5.94
CA ASP A 152 29.51 5.19 -6.54
C ASP A 152 28.54 5.85 -7.55
N VAL A 153 27.86 5.05 -8.36
CA VAL A 153 26.83 5.52 -9.29
C VAL A 153 25.63 6.06 -8.51
N ARG A 154 25.20 5.35 -7.46
CA ARG A 154 24.09 5.74 -6.59
C ARG A 154 24.37 7.09 -5.91
N GLU A 155 25.58 7.30 -5.39
CA GLU A 155 26.00 8.56 -4.78
C GLU A 155 26.09 9.69 -5.79
N ARG A 156 26.70 9.44 -6.96
CA ARG A 156 26.84 10.42 -8.05
C ARG A 156 25.50 11.01 -8.48
N TYR A 157 24.46 10.19 -8.57
CA TYR A 157 23.11 10.61 -8.99
C TYR A 157 22.16 10.88 -7.83
N GLN A 158 22.67 10.87 -6.58
CA GLN A 158 21.90 11.07 -5.35
C GLN A 158 20.64 10.17 -5.29
N TRP A 159 20.80 8.92 -5.74
CA TRP A 159 19.71 7.96 -5.80
C TRP A 159 19.57 7.25 -4.45
N ARG A 160 18.35 7.21 -3.92
CA ARG A 160 18.12 6.71 -2.55
C ARG A 160 18.11 5.19 -2.46
N TYR A 161 17.81 4.51 -3.56
CA TYR A 161 17.63 3.05 -3.58
C TYR A 161 18.89 2.34 -4.11
N SER A 162 19.10 1.10 -3.71
CA SER A 162 20.21 0.27 -4.22
C SER A 162 19.89 -0.37 -5.58
N LYS A 163 18.66 -0.24 -6.06
CA LYS A 163 18.19 -0.81 -7.32
C LYS A 163 17.47 0.24 -8.17
N ILE A 164 17.49 0.02 -9.47
CA ILE A 164 16.73 0.75 -10.48
C ILE A 164 15.82 -0.23 -11.23
N GLU A 165 14.58 0.19 -11.43
CA GLU A 165 13.59 -0.55 -12.21
C GLU A 165 13.71 -0.20 -13.69
N ILE A 166 13.65 -1.22 -14.55
CA ILE A 166 13.62 -1.11 -16.01
C ILE A 166 12.40 -1.89 -16.49
N ASP A 167 11.49 -1.27 -17.24
CA ASP A 167 10.21 -1.91 -17.56
C ASP A 167 10.36 -3.19 -18.40
N MET A 168 11.29 -3.20 -19.35
CA MET A 168 11.69 -4.36 -20.15
C MET A 168 13.18 -4.31 -20.46
N LEU A 169 13.86 -5.45 -20.42
CA LEU A 169 15.28 -5.57 -20.75
C LEU A 169 15.44 -6.54 -21.93
N ILE A 170 16.11 -6.11 -22.99
CA ILE A 170 16.28 -6.90 -24.22
C ILE A 170 17.71 -7.40 -24.33
N ASP A 171 17.90 -8.67 -24.68
CA ASP A 171 19.16 -9.21 -25.17
C ASP A 171 19.27 -9.03 -26.69
N ALA A 172 20.07 -8.07 -27.13
CA ALA A 172 20.33 -7.80 -28.54
C ALA A 172 21.67 -8.41 -28.97
N GLY A 173 21.75 -9.75 -28.98
CA GLY A 173 22.95 -10.48 -29.39
C GLY A 173 24.12 -10.32 -28.43
N GLY A 174 23.87 -10.42 -27.12
CA GLY A 174 24.84 -10.23 -26.05
C GLY A 174 24.93 -8.79 -25.52
N ARG A 175 24.25 -7.83 -26.18
CA ARG A 175 24.17 -6.44 -25.74
C ARG A 175 22.80 -6.15 -25.13
N ARG A 176 22.79 -5.74 -23.86
CA ARG A 176 21.57 -5.39 -23.13
C ARG A 176 21.04 -4.01 -23.53
N ILE A 177 19.76 -3.92 -23.83
CA ILE A 177 19.05 -2.67 -24.13
C ILE A 177 17.88 -2.51 -23.17
N ALA A 178 17.80 -1.37 -22.49
CA ALA A 178 16.70 -1.04 -21.60
C ALA A 178 15.55 -0.42 -22.40
N VAL A 179 14.32 -0.85 -22.14
CA VAL A 179 13.11 -0.24 -22.67
C VAL A 179 12.23 0.21 -21.51
N GLU A 180 11.81 1.46 -21.58
CA GLU A 180 10.95 2.12 -20.60
C GLU A 180 9.61 2.45 -21.27
N TYR A 181 8.51 2.06 -20.65
CA TYR A 181 7.15 2.32 -21.11
C TYR A 181 6.50 3.42 -20.27
N ASP A 182 6.38 4.61 -20.84
CA ASP A 182 5.82 5.77 -20.17
C ASP A 182 4.34 5.94 -20.57
N GLY A 183 3.41 5.42 -19.75
CA GLY A 183 1.97 5.51 -19.99
C GLY A 183 1.36 6.86 -19.58
N ALA A 184 0.40 7.38 -20.35
CA ALA A 184 -0.15 8.73 -20.17
C ALA A 184 -0.84 8.99 -18.81
N ALA A 185 -1.42 7.95 -18.18
CA ALA A 185 -2.07 8.06 -16.87
C ALA A 185 -1.10 8.38 -15.72
N TYR A 186 0.20 8.09 -15.86
CA TYR A 186 1.21 8.33 -14.83
C TYR A 186 1.80 9.75 -14.86
N HIS A 187 1.54 10.52 -15.91
CA HIS A 187 1.99 11.91 -16.03
C HIS A 187 0.90 12.95 -15.74
N ALA A 188 -0.30 12.52 -15.35
CA ALA A 188 -1.43 13.40 -15.05
C ALA A 188 -1.30 14.12 -13.69
N SER A 189 -0.37 13.72 -12.81
CA SER A 189 -0.13 14.40 -11.53
C SER A 189 0.96 15.46 -11.64
N ARG A 190 0.55 16.69 -11.98
CA ARG A 190 1.35 17.93 -12.07
C ARG A 190 2.00 18.42 -10.75
N PHE A 191 2.49 17.56 -9.86
CA PHE A 191 3.09 18.01 -8.60
C PHE A 191 4.27 17.15 -8.14
N ARG A 192 5.43 17.31 -8.81
CA ARG A 192 6.83 17.36 -8.28
C ARG A 192 7.82 17.20 -9.44
N ASP A 193 9.12 17.35 -9.16
CA ASP A 193 10.26 17.28 -10.09
C ASP A 193 10.41 15.96 -10.90
N ASP A 194 9.38 15.54 -11.64
CA ASP A 194 9.37 14.29 -12.43
C ASP A 194 10.50 14.30 -13.46
N ASP A 195 10.76 15.45 -14.07
CA ASP A 195 11.86 15.65 -15.01
C ASP A 195 13.25 15.41 -14.39
N GLU A 196 13.45 15.77 -13.12
CA GLU A 196 14.73 15.57 -12.45
C GLU A 196 14.95 14.09 -12.09
N ILE A 197 13.89 13.42 -11.63
CA ILE A 197 13.91 11.99 -11.34
C ILE A 197 14.17 11.20 -12.64
N GLU A 198 13.49 11.54 -13.73
CA GLU A 198 13.72 10.94 -15.05
C GLU A 198 15.16 11.19 -15.53
N ARG A 199 15.69 12.41 -15.39
CA ARG A 199 17.10 12.72 -15.72
C ARG A 199 18.07 11.87 -14.92
N ARG A 200 17.84 11.71 -13.61
CA ARG A 200 18.67 10.86 -12.74
C ARG A 200 18.57 9.40 -13.16
N LYS A 201 17.36 8.90 -13.46
CA LYS A 201 17.12 7.53 -13.95
C LYS A 201 17.88 7.27 -15.26
N ASP A 202 17.72 8.16 -16.25
CA ASP A 202 18.43 8.08 -17.53
C ASP A 202 19.96 8.15 -17.36
N GLY A 203 20.44 8.96 -16.42
CA GLY A 203 21.86 9.09 -16.09
C GLY A 203 22.44 7.82 -15.47
N ILE A 204 21.70 7.19 -14.55
CA ILE A 204 22.07 5.91 -13.94
C ILE A 204 22.13 4.81 -15.01
N LEU A 205 21.09 4.64 -15.82
CA LEU A 205 21.06 3.59 -16.86
C LEU A 205 22.22 3.75 -17.86
N ARG A 206 22.55 4.99 -18.24
CA ARG A 206 23.73 5.29 -19.06
C ARG A 206 25.05 4.96 -18.37
N ALA A 207 25.18 5.26 -17.07
CA ALA A 207 26.37 4.91 -16.30
C ALA A 207 26.55 3.39 -16.16
N LEU A 208 25.45 2.63 -16.20
CA LEU A 208 25.44 1.16 -16.24
C LEU A 208 25.69 0.59 -17.66
N GLY A 209 25.95 1.44 -18.65
CA GLY A 209 26.24 1.01 -20.02
C GLY A 209 25.03 0.55 -20.81
N LEU A 210 23.81 0.87 -20.36
CA LEU A 210 22.56 0.47 -21.01
C LEU A 210 22.02 1.60 -21.90
N PRO A 211 21.96 1.42 -23.23
CA PRO A 211 21.14 2.25 -24.09
C PRO A 211 19.67 2.14 -23.68
N VAL A 212 18.97 3.28 -23.66
CA VAL A 212 17.57 3.36 -23.24
C VAL A 212 16.69 3.74 -24.42
N ILE A 213 15.65 2.94 -24.65
CA ILE A 213 14.54 3.23 -25.55
C ILE A 213 13.33 3.60 -24.69
N ARG A 214 12.80 4.81 -24.86
CA ARG A 214 11.57 5.28 -24.23
C ARG A 214 10.41 5.11 -25.20
N VAL A 215 9.40 4.37 -24.79
CA VAL A 215 8.16 4.16 -25.53
C VAL A 215 7.09 5.05 -24.88
N ARG A 216 6.67 6.11 -25.57
CA ARG A 216 5.77 7.15 -25.02
C ARG A 216 4.44 7.21 -25.76
N GLU A 217 3.35 7.24 -25.02
CA GLU A 217 2.02 7.53 -25.59
C GLU A 217 1.94 8.98 -26.08
N GLN A 218 1.20 9.19 -27.18
CA GLN A 218 1.01 10.51 -27.79
C GLN A 218 0.46 11.55 -26.79
N GLY A 219 1.06 12.74 -26.75
CA GLY A 219 0.66 13.85 -25.89
C GLY A 219 1.57 14.10 -24.67
N LEU A 220 2.60 13.28 -24.46
CA LEU A 220 3.65 13.53 -23.47
C LEU A 220 4.72 14.48 -24.06
N THR A 221 5.13 15.50 -23.29
CA THR A 221 6.25 16.37 -23.68
C THR A 221 7.57 15.60 -23.66
N THR A 222 8.28 15.57 -24.79
CA THR A 222 9.53 14.83 -24.93
C THR A 222 10.73 15.77 -24.83
N PRO A 223 11.53 15.72 -23.76
CA PRO A 223 12.85 16.32 -23.78
C PRO A 223 13.77 15.48 -24.67
N VAL A 224 14.15 16.02 -25.84
CA VAL A 224 15.17 15.40 -26.71
C VAL A 224 16.53 15.45 -25.99
N ARG A 225 17.12 14.29 -25.72
CA ARG A 225 18.41 14.17 -25.01
C ARG A 225 19.36 13.29 -25.81
N LYS A 226 20.64 13.66 -25.85
CA LYS A 226 21.69 12.86 -26.50
C LYS A 226 21.74 11.46 -25.86
N GLY A 227 21.65 10.41 -26.68
CA GLY A 227 21.69 9.01 -26.25
C GLY A 227 20.37 8.43 -25.73
N LEU A 228 19.26 9.17 -25.84
CA LEU A 228 17.91 8.70 -25.54
C LEU A 228 17.16 8.45 -26.86
N TRP A 229 16.63 7.24 -27.06
CA TRP A 229 15.84 6.90 -28.23
C TRP A 229 14.36 6.93 -27.86
N VAL A 230 13.56 7.74 -28.56
CA VAL A 230 12.14 7.90 -28.24
C VAL A 230 11.30 7.31 -29.36
N ILE A 231 10.33 6.47 -28.98
CA ILE A 231 9.31 5.91 -29.85
C ILE A 231 7.97 6.46 -29.39
N GLU A 232 7.37 7.30 -30.23
CA GLU A 232 5.99 7.75 -30.01
C GLU A 232 5.00 6.71 -30.56
N ILE A 233 3.99 6.41 -29.76
CA ILE A 233 2.94 5.44 -30.10
C ILE A 233 1.56 6.08 -29.95
N ASN A 234 0.66 5.80 -30.89
CA ASN A 234 -0.70 6.35 -30.92
C ASN A 234 -1.72 5.21 -30.97
N ARG A 235 -2.11 4.71 -29.79
CA ARG A 235 -2.99 3.54 -29.65
C ARG A 235 -2.52 2.32 -30.46
N ASP A 236 -1.24 2.30 -30.84
CA ASP A 236 -0.63 1.21 -31.60
C ASP A 236 -0.85 -0.13 -30.90
N GLU A 237 -1.12 -1.16 -31.69
CA GLU A 237 -1.16 -2.53 -31.21
C GLU A 237 0.22 -2.99 -30.69
N PRO A 238 0.28 -3.85 -29.66
CA PRO A 238 1.54 -4.33 -29.08
C PRO A 238 2.53 -4.86 -30.11
N TRP A 239 2.08 -5.60 -31.13
CA TRP A 239 2.97 -6.11 -32.17
C TRP A 239 3.66 -5.00 -32.96
N SER A 240 2.95 -3.92 -33.25
CA SER A 240 3.47 -2.77 -33.99
C SER A 240 4.50 -2.02 -33.14
N VAL A 241 4.23 -1.89 -31.84
CA VAL A 241 5.19 -1.32 -30.88
C VAL A 241 6.46 -2.17 -30.80
N ALA A 242 6.34 -3.50 -30.71
CA ALA A 242 7.49 -4.40 -30.71
C ALA A 242 8.35 -4.25 -31.97
N VAL A 243 7.73 -4.15 -33.16
CA VAL A 243 8.44 -3.88 -34.41
C VAL A 243 9.22 -2.54 -34.34
N LYS A 244 8.59 -1.47 -33.85
CA LYS A 244 9.27 -0.16 -33.69
C LYS A 244 10.44 -0.23 -32.70
N ILE A 245 10.28 -0.99 -31.61
CA ILE A 245 11.36 -1.25 -30.64
C ILE A 245 12.53 -1.95 -31.33
N PHE A 246 12.29 -3.04 -32.06
CA PHE A 246 13.38 -3.75 -32.72
C PHE A 246 14.00 -2.99 -33.89
N ASP A 247 13.24 -2.17 -34.61
CA ASP A 247 13.80 -1.24 -35.60
C ASP A 247 14.75 -0.23 -34.94
N THR A 248 14.46 0.17 -33.70
CA THR A 248 15.32 1.04 -32.90
C THR A 248 16.52 0.29 -32.33
N VAL A 249 16.33 -0.94 -31.82
CA VAL A 249 17.44 -1.83 -31.41
C VAL A 249 18.43 -2.00 -32.56
N ARG A 250 17.95 -2.30 -33.78
CA ARG A 250 18.78 -2.42 -34.98
C ARG A 250 19.58 -1.15 -35.28
N LYS A 251 19.01 0.04 -35.09
CA LYS A 251 19.75 1.32 -35.25
C LYS A 251 20.86 1.47 -34.22
N ILE A 252 20.66 0.97 -33.00
CA ILE A 252 21.62 1.07 -31.89
C ILE A 252 22.75 0.03 -32.02
N THR A 253 22.41 -1.20 -32.41
CA THR A 253 23.31 -2.35 -32.28
C THR A 253 23.63 -3.04 -33.61
N GLY A 254 22.89 -2.76 -34.68
CA GLY A 254 22.93 -3.54 -35.93
C GLY A 254 22.22 -4.89 -35.85
N TRP A 255 21.74 -5.29 -34.67
CA TRP A 255 21.13 -6.60 -34.42
C TRP A 255 19.61 -6.61 -34.64
N MET A 256 19.07 -7.76 -35.05
CA MET A 256 17.63 -8.04 -35.14
C MET A 256 17.36 -9.47 -34.66
N PRO A 257 16.22 -9.73 -33.99
CA PRO A 257 15.85 -11.09 -33.62
C PRO A 257 15.51 -11.93 -34.85
N THR A 258 15.82 -13.23 -34.76
CA THR A 258 15.39 -14.22 -35.74
C THR A 258 13.86 -14.23 -35.82
N GLY A 259 13.31 -14.28 -37.03
CA GLY A 259 11.86 -14.31 -37.23
C GLY A 259 11.16 -12.94 -37.26
N LEU A 260 11.85 -11.83 -36.99
CA LEU A 260 11.24 -10.48 -37.02
C LEU A 260 10.58 -10.12 -38.36
N ARG A 261 11.13 -10.61 -39.48
CA ARG A 261 10.54 -10.40 -40.81
C ARG A 261 9.18 -11.08 -40.93
N SER A 262 9.09 -12.35 -40.56
CA SER A 262 7.83 -13.12 -40.59
C SER A 262 6.83 -12.56 -39.58
N TYR A 263 7.29 -12.20 -38.38
CA TYR A 263 6.48 -11.54 -37.36
C TYR A 263 5.86 -10.24 -37.88
N ARG A 264 6.66 -9.36 -38.51
CA ARG A 264 6.19 -8.10 -39.11
C ARG A 264 5.15 -8.33 -40.20
N LEU A 265 5.33 -9.36 -41.03
CA LEU A 265 4.37 -9.71 -42.10
C LEU A 265 3.05 -10.24 -41.54
N GLY A 266 3.08 -10.91 -40.38
CA GLY A 266 1.88 -11.45 -39.74
C GLY A 266 0.95 -10.36 -39.18
N GLN A 267 1.47 -9.17 -38.84
CA GLN A 267 0.70 -8.01 -38.35
C GLN A 267 -0.28 -8.33 -37.21
N ALA A 268 0.09 -9.24 -36.31
CA ALA A 268 -0.75 -9.71 -35.23
C ALA A 268 0.06 -9.94 -33.95
N ASN A 269 -0.60 -9.80 -32.80
CA ASN A 269 -0.03 -10.11 -31.49
C ASN A 269 0.21 -11.62 -31.37
N GLN A 270 1.46 -12.03 -31.16
CA GLN A 270 1.83 -13.44 -30.93
C GLN A 270 1.99 -13.75 -29.44
N GLY A 271 2.20 -12.73 -28.61
CA GLY A 271 2.35 -12.82 -27.16
C GLY A 271 1.04 -12.72 -26.37
N GLU A 272 -0.12 -12.54 -27.02
CA GLU A 272 -1.41 -12.27 -26.36
C GLU A 272 -1.76 -13.30 -25.27
N VAL A 273 -1.60 -14.60 -25.57
CA VAL A 273 -1.89 -15.69 -24.62
C VAL A 273 -0.98 -15.62 -23.40
N ASN A 274 0.33 -15.40 -23.64
CA ASN A 274 1.31 -15.27 -22.56
C ASN A 274 1.05 -14.03 -21.70
N ALA A 275 0.73 -12.89 -22.33
CA ALA A 275 0.35 -11.68 -21.62
C ALA A 275 -0.90 -11.88 -20.76
N GLY A 276 -1.93 -12.55 -21.30
CA GLY A 276 -3.17 -12.86 -20.59
C GLY A 276 -2.93 -13.75 -19.37
N ASN A 277 -2.18 -14.84 -19.55
CA ASN A 277 -1.83 -15.76 -18.47
C ASN A 277 -0.99 -15.08 -17.39
N PHE A 278 0.00 -14.28 -17.80
CA PHE A 278 0.81 -13.49 -16.87
C PHE A 278 -0.06 -12.49 -16.09
N LEU A 279 -0.90 -11.71 -16.76
CA LEU A 279 -1.74 -10.69 -16.11
C LEU A 279 -2.77 -11.30 -15.17
N ALA A 280 -3.32 -12.47 -15.50
CA ALA A 280 -4.21 -13.22 -14.62
C ALA A 280 -3.46 -13.60 -13.33
N ALA A 281 -2.32 -14.28 -13.44
CA ALA A 281 -1.51 -14.67 -12.28
C ALA A 281 -0.92 -13.47 -11.52
N TYR A 282 -0.59 -12.38 -12.21
CA TYR A 282 -0.03 -11.16 -11.62
C TYR A 282 -1.07 -10.41 -10.77
N ARG A 283 -2.35 -10.46 -11.17
CA ARG A 283 -3.46 -9.80 -10.46
C ARG A 283 -4.16 -10.71 -9.47
N GLU A 284 -3.99 -12.03 -9.61
CA GLU A 284 -4.52 -12.99 -8.65
C GLU A 284 -4.03 -12.60 -7.26
N PRO A 285 -4.95 -12.30 -6.32
CA PRO A 285 -4.57 -12.20 -4.92
C PRO A 285 -3.96 -13.55 -4.54
N ARG A 286 -2.71 -13.57 -4.06
CA ARG A 286 -2.17 -14.80 -3.47
C ARG A 286 -3.18 -15.31 -2.46
N GLU A 287 -3.46 -16.61 -2.48
CA GLU A 287 -4.49 -17.22 -1.64
C GLU A 287 -4.37 -16.71 -0.19
N ARG A 288 -5.28 -15.80 0.17
CA ARG A 288 -5.42 -15.38 1.55
C ARG A 288 -6.19 -16.50 2.21
N GLY A 289 -5.62 -17.11 3.25
CA GLY A 289 -6.43 -17.87 4.20
C GLY A 289 -7.66 -17.03 4.60
N PRO A 290 -8.80 -17.66 4.90
CA PRO A 290 -10.07 -16.97 5.11
C PRO A 290 -9.86 -15.82 6.10
N ARG A 291 -9.96 -14.58 5.60
CA ARG A 291 -9.90 -13.41 6.47
C ARG A 291 -11.11 -13.52 7.38
N PRO A 292 -10.96 -13.58 8.72
CA PRO A 292 -12.11 -13.54 9.59
C PRO A 292 -12.92 -12.29 9.20
N PRO A 293 -14.24 -12.39 9.06
CA PRO A 293 -15.05 -11.20 8.80
C PRO A 293 -14.69 -10.19 9.88
N ARG A 294 -14.49 -8.92 9.47
CA ARG A 294 -14.37 -7.83 10.44
C ARG A 294 -15.50 -8.04 11.43
N SER A 295 -15.16 -8.23 12.71
CA SER A 295 -16.17 -8.30 13.75
C SER A 295 -17.08 -7.11 13.51
N VAL A 296 -18.37 -7.37 13.28
CA VAL A 296 -19.37 -6.31 13.27
C VAL A 296 -19.24 -5.73 14.66
N SER A 297 -18.56 -4.59 14.77
CA SER A 297 -18.41 -3.94 16.05
C SER A 297 -19.81 -3.58 16.48
N VAL A 298 -20.40 -4.37 17.38
CA VAL A 298 -21.60 -3.97 18.10
C VAL A 298 -21.24 -2.60 18.66
N PRO A 299 -21.97 -1.52 18.31
CA PRO A 299 -21.65 -0.20 18.82
C PRO A 299 -21.58 -0.32 20.33
N ARG A 300 -20.38 -0.17 20.90
CA ARG A 300 -20.23 -0.14 22.36
C ARG A 300 -21.22 0.91 22.86
N PRO A 301 -22.05 0.62 23.87
CA PRO A 301 -22.86 1.66 24.49
C PRO A 301 -21.88 2.77 24.88
N ARG A 302 -22.08 3.96 24.30
CA ARG A 302 -21.20 5.10 24.56
C ARG A 302 -21.24 5.32 26.06
N ARG A 303 -20.06 5.29 26.72
CA ARG A 303 -19.97 5.68 28.13
C ARG A 303 -20.67 7.04 28.28
N PRO A 304 -21.58 7.22 29.24
CA PRO A 304 -22.18 8.52 29.47
C PRO A 304 -21.04 9.53 29.71
N ARG A 305 -21.00 10.61 28.92
CA ARG A 305 -20.05 11.70 29.17
C ARG A 305 -20.37 12.30 30.54
N SER A 306 -19.33 12.62 31.31
CA SER A 306 -19.46 13.33 32.59
C SER A 306 -20.28 14.61 32.38
N THR A 307 -21.39 14.75 33.10
CA THR A 307 -22.15 16.00 33.16
C THR A 307 -21.36 17.04 33.95
N ILE A 308 -21.65 18.32 33.70
CA ILE A 308 -21.10 19.41 34.50
C ILE A 308 -22.09 19.68 35.65
N PRO A 309 -21.69 19.56 36.93
CA PRO A 309 -22.58 19.82 38.06
C PRO A 309 -23.04 21.28 38.11
N ALA A 310 -24.25 21.52 38.63
CA ALA A 310 -24.69 22.85 39.01
C ALA A 310 -23.71 23.47 40.04
N GLY A 311 -23.50 24.78 39.95
CA GLY A 311 -22.51 25.53 40.73
C GLY A 311 -21.11 25.57 40.11
N THR A 312 -20.81 24.74 39.11
CA THR A 312 -19.49 24.75 38.46
C THR A 312 -19.23 26.08 37.77
N LYS A 313 -18.11 26.74 38.12
CA LYS A 313 -17.62 27.95 37.44
C LYS A 313 -16.73 27.58 36.25
N ILE A 314 -17.00 28.19 35.10
CA ILE A 314 -16.29 27.98 33.84
C ILE A 314 -16.04 29.35 33.20
N GLY A 315 -14.83 29.90 33.35
CA GLY A 315 -14.56 31.28 32.96
C GLY A 315 -15.47 32.25 33.71
N HIS A 316 -16.22 33.10 32.99
CA HIS A 316 -17.18 34.04 33.57
C HIS A 316 -18.58 33.48 33.69
N LEU A 317 -18.77 32.18 33.45
CA LEU A 317 -20.05 31.50 33.55
C LEU A 317 -20.12 30.66 34.82
N THR A 318 -21.30 30.65 35.46
CA THR A 318 -21.64 29.72 36.54
C THR A 318 -22.80 28.86 36.07
N VAL A 319 -22.62 27.54 36.09
CA VAL A 319 -23.68 26.59 35.74
C VAL A 319 -24.75 26.59 36.83
N ARG A 320 -26.03 26.70 36.46
CA ARG A 320 -27.16 26.79 37.39
C ARG A 320 -28.06 25.58 37.37
N SER A 321 -28.18 24.93 36.23
CA SER A 321 -29.00 23.72 36.11
C SER A 321 -28.12 22.48 36.06
N ASP A 322 -28.72 21.36 36.43
CA ASP A 322 -28.26 20.07 35.96
C ASP A 322 -28.31 19.99 34.43
N ALA A 323 -27.70 18.95 33.87
CA ALA A 323 -27.68 18.74 32.44
C ALA A 323 -29.09 18.49 31.91
N ILE A 324 -29.57 19.37 31.03
CA ILE A 324 -30.89 19.27 30.39
C ILE A 324 -30.71 18.56 29.05
N PHE A 325 -31.38 17.42 28.87
CA PHE A 325 -31.33 16.67 27.62
C PHE A 325 -32.23 17.28 26.57
N ASP A 326 -31.67 17.64 25.41
CA ASP A 326 -32.45 18.10 24.27
C ASP A 326 -32.93 16.91 23.42
N LYS A 327 -34.25 16.69 23.43
CA LYS A 327 -34.92 15.61 22.71
C LYS A 327 -35.04 15.85 21.20
N ASN A 328 -34.89 17.10 20.74
CA ASN A 328 -35.11 17.50 19.34
C ASN A 328 -33.82 17.55 18.51
N SER A 329 -32.66 17.34 19.13
CA SER A 329 -31.36 17.32 18.45
C SER A 329 -31.14 16.05 17.62
N PRO A 330 -30.58 16.14 16.38
CA PRO A 330 -30.47 15.00 15.47
C PRO A 330 -29.57 13.87 16.01
N PRO A 331 -29.79 12.59 15.61
CA PRO A 331 -29.27 11.43 16.34
C PRO A 331 -27.74 11.26 16.38
N ARG A 332 -26.97 12.11 15.68
CA ARG A 332 -25.53 11.90 15.46
C ARG A 332 -24.60 12.98 16.01
N SER A 333 -25.08 14.04 16.64
CA SER A 333 -24.19 15.03 17.26
C SER A 333 -23.92 14.69 18.74
N THR A 334 -22.68 14.88 19.16
CA THR A 334 -22.19 14.67 20.52
C THR A 334 -22.53 15.84 21.46
N GLN A 335 -23.65 16.54 21.23
CA GLN A 335 -23.99 17.85 21.80
C GLN A 335 -25.40 17.92 22.45
N ARG A 336 -25.90 16.83 23.05
CA ARG A 336 -27.31 16.76 23.52
C ARG A 336 -27.59 17.30 24.92
N TRP A 337 -26.57 17.83 25.61
CA TRP A 337 -26.75 18.39 26.94
C TRP A 337 -26.68 19.91 26.86
N ASN A 338 -27.72 20.56 27.38
CA ASN A 338 -27.79 21.99 27.57
C ASN A 338 -27.75 22.31 29.06
N TYR A 339 -27.25 23.49 29.37
CA TYR A 339 -27.16 24.01 30.73
C TYR A 339 -27.72 25.42 30.75
N LYS A 340 -28.42 25.75 31.83
CA LYS A 340 -28.65 27.14 32.19
C LYS A 340 -27.43 27.65 32.92
N VAL A 341 -26.92 28.80 32.48
CA VAL A 341 -25.76 29.43 33.07
C VAL A 341 -26.05 30.90 33.34
N ASP A 342 -25.41 31.41 34.39
CA ASP A 342 -25.32 32.83 34.65
C ASP A 342 -23.94 33.34 34.23
N CYS A 343 -23.88 34.56 33.71
CA CYS A 343 -22.65 35.22 33.38
C CYS A 343 -22.38 36.36 34.35
N ALA A 344 -21.10 36.59 34.65
CA ALA A 344 -20.65 37.72 35.45
C ALA A 344 -21.08 39.10 34.89
N CYS A 345 -21.50 39.19 33.62
CA CYS A 345 -22.05 40.42 33.04
C CYS A 345 -23.50 40.71 33.48
N GLY A 346 -24.06 39.91 34.39
CA GLY A 346 -25.45 40.02 34.86
C GLY A 346 -26.48 39.24 34.04
N ALA A 347 -26.09 38.63 32.92
CA ALA A 347 -27.00 37.80 32.13
C ALA A 347 -27.25 36.46 32.84
N THR A 348 -28.51 36.18 33.20
CA THR A 348 -28.90 34.96 33.91
C THR A 348 -29.68 33.99 33.03
N ASN A 349 -29.71 32.70 33.39
CA ASN A 349 -30.50 31.65 32.72
C ASN A 349 -30.24 31.49 31.20
N VAL A 350 -29.02 31.80 30.77
CA VAL A 350 -28.60 31.67 29.38
C VAL A 350 -28.42 30.19 29.06
N SER A 351 -29.02 29.71 27.96
CA SER A 351 -28.79 28.35 27.49
C SER A 351 -27.41 28.22 26.84
N LYS A 352 -26.62 27.25 27.29
CA LYS A 352 -25.34 26.85 26.68
C LYS A 352 -25.32 25.37 26.41
N THR A 353 -24.78 24.99 25.26
CA THR A 353 -24.53 23.58 24.97
C THR A 353 -23.33 23.11 25.78
N HIS A 354 -23.26 21.81 26.05
CA HIS A 354 -22.10 21.20 26.69
C HIS A 354 -20.79 21.48 25.93
N ALA A 355 -20.85 21.60 24.60
CA ALA A 355 -19.69 21.93 23.77
C ALA A 355 -19.23 23.39 24.00
N ASP A 356 -20.14 24.33 24.20
CA ASP A 356 -19.78 25.72 24.52
C ASP A 356 -19.03 25.83 25.84
N LEU A 357 -19.36 24.97 26.81
CA LEU A 357 -18.73 24.95 28.13
C LEU A 357 -17.39 24.17 28.15
N THR A 358 -17.21 23.19 27.28
CA THR A 358 -16.03 22.29 27.28
C THR A 358 -15.01 22.59 26.19
N ARG A 359 -15.35 23.34 25.13
CA ARG A 359 -14.39 23.79 24.12
C ARG A 359 -13.28 24.61 24.78
N ASN A 360 -12.02 24.29 24.46
CA ASN A 360 -10.84 24.98 24.95
C ASN A 360 -10.17 25.65 23.73
N ASP A 361 -10.80 26.69 23.19
CA ASP A 361 -10.38 27.31 21.93
C ASP A 361 -9.41 28.49 22.11
N GLY A 362 -9.01 28.81 23.35
CA GLY A 362 -7.89 29.71 23.67
C GLY A 362 -8.00 31.14 23.11
N ARG A 363 -9.10 31.49 22.46
CA ARG A 363 -9.27 32.76 21.71
C ARG A 363 -10.47 33.58 22.17
N ARG A 364 -11.32 33.07 23.07
CA ARG A 364 -12.40 33.85 23.70
C ARG A 364 -12.62 33.36 25.14
N ALA A 365 -12.64 34.28 26.10
CA ALA A 365 -13.11 33.94 27.44
C ALA A 365 -14.59 33.47 27.35
N LYS A 366 -14.97 32.49 28.18
CA LYS A 366 -16.28 31.84 28.08
C LYS A 366 -17.35 32.76 28.66
N PHE A 367 -18.12 33.40 27.78
CA PHE A 367 -19.19 34.36 28.11
C PHE A 367 -20.57 33.91 27.59
N CYS A 368 -21.64 34.59 28.03
CA CYS A 368 -23.02 34.28 27.65
C CYS A 368 -23.30 34.45 26.16
N SER A 369 -22.73 35.45 25.51
CA SER A 369 -22.92 35.75 24.07
C SER A 369 -21.71 36.50 23.52
N ARG A 370 -21.60 36.62 22.19
CA ARG A 370 -20.53 37.40 21.52
C ARG A 370 -20.62 38.92 21.73
N GLN A 371 -21.76 39.40 22.22
CA GLN A 371 -22.03 40.81 22.53
C GLN A 371 -21.90 41.10 24.04
N CYS A 372 -21.40 40.13 24.81
CA CYS A 372 -21.19 40.32 26.25
C CYS A 372 -20.12 41.42 26.47
N PRO A 373 -20.40 42.46 27.27
CA PRO A 373 -19.49 43.59 27.47
C PRO A 373 -18.18 43.19 28.17
N LEU A 374 -18.16 42.03 28.83
CA LEU A 374 -16.93 41.48 29.41
C LEU A 374 -15.97 40.91 28.35
N ILE A 375 -16.42 40.67 27.12
CA ILE A 375 -15.55 40.28 26.00
C ILE A 375 -14.65 41.45 25.61
N THR A 376 -15.21 42.65 25.49
CA THR A 376 -14.50 43.87 25.05
C THR A 376 -13.50 44.40 26.07
N ALA A 377 -13.65 44.04 27.35
CA ALA A 377 -12.70 44.40 28.40
C ALA A 377 -11.48 43.45 28.50
N SER A 378 -11.45 42.37 27.72
CA SER A 378 -10.45 41.29 27.79
C SER A 378 -9.62 41.11 26.51
N VAL A 379 -9.67 42.06 25.57
CA VAL A 379 -8.88 42.05 24.31
C VAL A 379 -7.91 43.22 24.30
#